data_AF-A0A8I1Q8D8-F1
#
_entry.id   AF-A0A8I1Q8D8-F1
#
_cell.length_a   1.000
_cell.length_b   1.000
_cell.length_c   1.000
_cell.angle_alpha   90.00
_cell.angle_beta   90.00
_cell.angle_gamma   90.00
#
_symmetry.space_group_name_H-M   'P 1'
#
loop_
_entity.id
_entity.type
_entity.pdbx_description
1 polymer ?
#
loop_
_entity_poly.entity_id
_entity_poly.type
_entity_poly.pdbx_seq_one_letter_code
_entity_poly.pdbx_strand_id
1 'polypeptide(L)'
;MAAPLTGVDARRIVVTAPGVLAGLPWTMLPHLSGRAVTVARSASRWVLGRRASSVDADVAFVVGPRVARGVEEARTGAAAWAAARPADDSSTEPVVLTGADATVDAVGGAAASADILHISAHGRHALDNPLFSGLTLADGALFGYDIDRMRRVSDVVILSACESGRSAVRWGEESVGMTRAWQHAGATAVIAAPVVVADDDACELLGQLHVGLAGGLAPAVALAEASVRTGIRSPFVCHGNGF
;
A
#
# COMPACT_ATOMS: atom_id res chain seq x y z
N MET A 1 -2.07 -35.46 -3.38
CA MET A 1 -1.92 -34.41 -4.40
C MET A 1 -3.18 -33.57 -4.39
N ALA A 2 -3.08 -32.27 -4.13
CA ALA A 2 -4.21 -31.36 -4.31
C ALA A 2 -4.37 -31.12 -5.82
N ALA A 3 -5.57 -31.37 -6.36
CA ALA A 3 -5.90 -30.98 -7.71
C ALA A 3 -6.13 -29.46 -7.77
N PRO A 4 -5.83 -28.78 -8.89
CA PRO A 4 -6.17 -27.38 -9.05
C PRO A 4 -7.69 -27.19 -8.91
N LEU A 5 -8.08 -26.17 -8.14
CA LEU A 5 -9.47 -25.74 -8.03
C LEU A 5 -9.96 -25.26 -9.41
N THR A 6 -10.81 -26.05 -10.06
CA THR A 6 -11.46 -25.68 -11.32
C THR A 6 -12.85 -25.08 -11.03
N GLY A 7 -13.30 -24.13 -11.86
CA GLY A 7 -14.66 -23.57 -11.77
C GLY A 7 -14.92 -22.53 -10.67
N VAL A 8 -13.87 -21.91 -10.10
CA VAL A 8 -14.03 -20.88 -9.06
C VAL A 8 -14.27 -19.49 -9.68
N ASP A 9 -15.52 -19.02 -9.64
CA ASP A 9 -15.93 -17.65 -10.04
C ASP A 9 -15.76 -16.61 -8.91
N ALA A 10 -14.87 -16.89 -7.95
CA ALA A 10 -14.62 -15.98 -6.84
C ALA A 10 -13.94 -14.69 -7.32
N ARG A 11 -14.59 -13.54 -7.11
CA ARG A 11 -14.05 -12.20 -7.39
C ARG A 11 -13.10 -11.68 -6.29
N ARG A 12 -13.18 -12.25 -5.08
CA ARG A 12 -12.38 -11.90 -3.91
C ARG A 12 -11.61 -13.12 -3.45
N ILE A 13 -10.28 -13.00 -3.42
CA ILE A 13 -9.37 -14.11 -3.13
C ILE A 13 -8.46 -13.71 -1.97
N VAL A 14 -8.43 -14.55 -0.95
CA VAL A 14 -7.49 -14.43 0.17
C VAL A 14 -6.43 -15.50 -0.02
N VAL A 15 -5.17 -15.07 -0.08
CA VAL A 15 -4.02 -15.96 -0.19
C VAL A 15 -3.30 -15.97 1.15
N THR A 16 -3.12 -17.16 1.74
CA THR A 16 -2.19 -17.36 2.86
C THR A 16 -0.99 -18.12 2.34
N ALA A 17 0.14 -17.45 2.20
CA ALA A 17 1.34 -18.02 1.59
C ALA A 17 2.55 -17.87 2.54
N PRO A 18 3.33 -18.95 2.80
CA PRO A 18 4.52 -18.86 3.64
C PRO A 18 5.74 -18.35 2.86
N GLY A 19 6.66 -17.69 3.57
CA GLY A 19 7.98 -17.31 3.06
C GLY A 19 7.93 -16.47 1.77
N VAL A 20 8.80 -16.83 0.83
CA VAL A 20 8.94 -16.20 -0.50
C VAL A 20 7.63 -16.09 -1.30
N LEU A 21 6.67 -16.99 -1.07
CA LEU A 21 5.40 -16.96 -1.79
C LEU A 21 4.53 -15.75 -1.39
N ALA A 22 4.75 -15.17 -0.21
CA ALA A 22 4.06 -13.96 0.22
C ALA A 22 4.44 -12.72 -0.60
N GLY A 23 5.64 -12.71 -1.23
CA GLY A 23 6.14 -11.62 -2.05
C GLY A 23 5.97 -11.83 -3.56
N LEU A 24 5.18 -12.82 -4.00
CA LEU A 24 4.86 -12.95 -5.42
C LEU A 24 3.87 -11.85 -5.86
N PRO A 25 4.00 -11.31 -7.09
CA PRO A 25 3.04 -10.36 -7.65
C PRO A 25 1.77 -11.11 -8.09
N TRP A 26 0.96 -11.57 -7.12
CA TRP A 26 -0.22 -12.41 -7.36
C TRP A 26 -1.21 -11.78 -8.35
N THR A 27 -1.34 -10.46 -8.33
CA THR A 27 -2.18 -9.65 -9.23
C THR A 27 -1.76 -9.73 -10.71
N MET A 28 -0.51 -10.08 -10.99
CA MET A 28 0.00 -10.25 -12.37
C MET A 28 -0.26 -11.64 -12.95
N LEU A 29 -0.67 -12.62 -12.14
CA LEU A 29 -0.99 -13.96 -12.65
C LEU A 29 -2.21 -13.89 -13.58
N PRO A 30 -2.18 -14.50 -14.79
CA PRO A 30 -3.25 -14.35 -15.78
C PRO A 30 -4.65 -14.69 -15.25
N HIS A 31 -4.77 -15.71 -14.41
CA HIS A 31 -6.05 -16.14 -13.83
C HIS A 31 -6.55 -15.27 -12.67
N LEU A 32 -5.69 -14.43 -12.10
CA LEU A 32 -6.01 -13.50 -11.01
C LEU A 32 -6.16 -12.06 -11.51
N SER A 33 -5.85 -11.79 -12.78
CA SER A 33 -6.01 -10.48 -13.40
C SER A 33 -7.46 -9.99 -13.27
N GLY A 34 -7.62 -8.77 -12.77
CA GLY A 34 -8.93 -8.16 -12.52
C GLY A 34 -9.72 -8.72 -11.33
N ARG A 35 -9.14 -9.65 -10.55
CA ARG A 35 -9.74 -10.13 -9.30
C ARG A 35 -9.14 -9.38 -8.11
N ALA A 36 -9.94 -9.16 -7.08
CA ALA A 36 -9.47 -8.57 -5.84
C ALA A 36 -8.70 -9.63 -5.03
N VAL A 37 -7.41 -9.41 -4.83
CA VAL A 37 -6.51 -10.35 -4.15
C VAL A 37 -5.92 -9.69 -2.91
N THR A 38 -6.02 -10.36 -1.75
CA THR A 38 -5.31 -9.97 -0.53
C THR A 38 -4.43 -11.10 -0.02
N VAL A 39 -3.19 -10.80 0.37
CA VAL A 39 -2.25 -11.76 0.97
C VAL A 39 -2.31 -11.63 2.49
N ALA A 40 -3.02 -12.54 3.13
CA ALA A 40 -3.18 -12.58 4.58
C ALA A 40 -2.02 -13.31 5.27
N ARG A 41 -1.57 -12.79 6.42
CA ARG A 41 -0.55 -13.47 7.26
C ARG A 41 -1.04 -14.79 7.84
N SER A 42 -2.32 -14.84 8.20
CA SER A 42 -3.00 -16.06 8.61
C SER A 42 -4.49 -15.92 8.37
N ALA A 43 -5.15 -17.06 8.12
CA ALA A 43 -6.60 -17.08 7.95
C ALA A 43 -7.31 -16.55 9.21
N SER A 44 -6.86 -16.94 10.41
CA SER A 44 -7.47 -16.51 11.67
C SER A 44 -7.36 -15.00 11.89
N ARG A 45 -6.18 -14.38 11.65
CA ARG A 45 -6.04 -12.92 11.76
C ARG A 45 -6.90 -12.20 10.74
N TRP A 46 -7.00 -12.74 9.52
CA TRP A 46 -7.86 -12.14 8.50
C TRP A 46 -9.33 -12.20 8.90
N VAL A 47 -9.84 -13.34 9.40
CA VAL A 47 -11.24 -13.46 9.84
C VAL A 47 -11.54 -12.52 11.02
N LEU A 48 -10.64 -12.45 12.00
CA LEU A 48 -10.83 -11.65 13.22
C LEU A 48 -10.59 -10.14 13.02
N GLY A 49 -9.81 -9.77 12.00
CA GLY A 49 -9.41 -8.39 11.73
C GLY A 49 -10.31 -7.65 10.73
N ARG A 50 -11.46 -8.24 10.36
CA ARG A 50 -12.40 -7.62 9.43
C ARG A 50 -12.97 -6.34 10.01
N ARG A 51 -12.70 -5.22 9.35
CA ARG A 51 -13.32 -3.92 9.62
C ARG A 51 -13.94 -3.40 8.33
N ALA A 52 -15.10 -2.76 8.44
CA ALA A 52 -15.70 -2.09 7.30
C ALA A 52 -14.84 -0.86 6.93
N SER A 53 -14.63 -0.65 5.63
CA SER A 53 -14.05 0.60 5.12
C SER A 53 -15.02 1.76 5.39
N SER A 54 -14.49 2.88 5.90
CA SER A 54 -15.25 4.12 6.06
C SER A 54 -15.10 4.98 4.80
N VAL A 55 -16.17 5.65 4.42
CA VAL A 55 -16.16 6.70 3.37
C VAL A 55 -15.61 8.03 3.91
N ASP A 56 -15.67 8.24 5.23
CA ASP A 56 -15.16 9.42 5.92
C ASP A 56 -13.79 9.12 6.55
N ALA A 57 -12.79 8.87 5.70
CA ALA A 57 -11.43 8.57 6.15
C ALA A 57 -10.56 9.83 6.12
N ASP A 58 -9.77 10.06 7.18
CA ASP A 58 -8.69 11.05 7.14
C ASP A 58 -7.53 10.49 6.32
N VAL A 59 -7.02 11.27 5.36
CA VAL A 59 -6.00 10.79 4.42
C VAL A 59 -4.78 11.70 4.39
N ALA A 60 -3.61 11.09 4.40
CA ALA A 60 -2.34 11.78 4.27
C ALA A 60 -1.48 11.19 3.15
N PHE A 61 -0.76 12.07 2.45
CA PHE A 61 0.19 11.75 1.40
C PHE A 61 1.55 12.30 1.78
N VAL A 62 2.60 11.48 1.62
CA VAL A 62 3.98 11.88 1.89
C VAL A 62 4.82 11.55 0.67
N VAL A 63 5.57 12.54 0.19
CA VAL A 63 6.46 12.39 -0.97
C VAL A 63 7.90 12.64 -0.56
N GLY A 64 8.69 11.57 -0.53
CA GLY A 64 10.13 11.62 -0.30
C GLY A 64 10.89 12.34 -1.42
N PRO A 65 12.17 12.68 -1.19
CA PRO A 65 12.96 13.44 -2.14
C PRO A 65 13.23 12.63 -3.43
N ARG A 66 13.21 13.33 -4.57
CA ARG A 66 13.59 12.81 -5.90
C ARG A 66 12.75 11.61 -6.37
N VAL A 67 11.48 11.53 -5.96
CA VAL A 67 10.52 10.58 -6.54
C VAL A 67 9.92 11.21 -7.78
N ALA A 68 10.16 10.61 -8.94
CA ALA A 68 9.56 11.08 -10.19
C ALA A 68 8.04 10.93 -10.10
N ARG A 69 7.31 11.98 -10.53
CA ARG A 69 5.84 12.08 -10.44
C ARG A 69 5.22 11.88 -9.05
N GLY A 70 5.98 11.67 -7.98
CA GLY A 70 5.42 11.44 -6.63
C GLY A 70 4.53 12.58 -6.14
N VAL A 71 4.87 13.84 -6.44
CA VAL A 71 4.01 15.01 -6.11
C VAL A 71 2.72 14.99 -6.92
N GLU A 72 2.77 14.55 -8.18
CA GLU A 72 1.59 14.44 -9.03
C GLU A 72 0.67 13.31 -8.57
N GLU A 73 1.25 12.16 -8.22
CA GLU A 73 0.56 11.01 -7.63
C GLU A 73 -0.18 11.42 -6.34
N ALA A 74 0.53 12.09 -5.42
CA ALA A 74 -0.05 12.59 -4.17
C ALA A 74 -1.20 13.59 -4.41
N ARG A 75 -1.02 14.54 -5.33
CA ARG A 75 -2.07 15.52 -5.67
C ARG A 75 -3.27 14.88 -6.33
N THR A 76 -3.06 13.91 -7.21
CA THR A 76 -4.14 13.17 -7.88
C THR A 76 -4.95 12.37 -6.86
N GLY A 77 -4.27 11.68 -5.94
CA GLY A 77 -4.92 10.98 -4.83
C GLY A 77 -5.70 11.94 -3.94
N ALA A 78 -5.10 13.05 -3.50
CA ALA A 78 -5.76 14.06 -2.69
C ALA A 78 -7.01 14.65 -3.36
N ALA A 79 -6.92 14.95 -4.67
CA ALA A 79 -8.05 15.46 -5.44
C ALA A 79 -9.22 14.45 -5.51
N ALA A 80 -8.93 13.15 -5.57
CA ALA A 80 -9.97 12.11 -5.54
C ALA A 80 -10.77 12.12 -4.24
N TRP A 81 -10.10 12.33 -3.10
CA TRP A 81 -10.77 12.46 -1.80
C TRP A 81 -11.54 13.76 -1.66
N ALA A 82 -10.97 14.89 -2.09
CA ALA A 82 -11.66 16.17 -2.08
C ALA A 82 -12.94 16.13 -2.96
N ALA A 83 -12.89 15.45 -4.11
CA ALA A 83 -14.04 15.33 -5.01
C ALA A 83 -15.13 14.37 -4.51
N ALA A 84 -14.78 13.38 -3.68
CA ALA A 84 -15.74 12.43 -3.13
C ALA A 84 -16.51 13.00 -1.91
N ARG A 85 -16.06 14.13 -1.36
CA ARG A 85 -16.63 14.71 -0.14
C ARG A 85 -17.96 15.42 -0.38
N PRO A 86 -18.96 15.20 0.50
CA PRO A 86 -20.17 16.02 0.53
C PRO A 86 -19.85 17.49 0.85
N ALA A 87 -20.60 18.43 0.27
CA ALA A 87 -20.38 19.87 0.47
C ALA A 87 -20.63 20.38 1.92
N ASP A 88 -21.19 19.54 2.79
CA ASP A 88 -21.56 19.87 4.18
C ASP A 88 -20.76 19.03 5.21
N ASP A 89 -19.67 18.39 4.77
CA ASP A 89 -18.85 17.52 5.60
C ASP A 89 -17.75 18.30 6.35
N SER A 90 -17.64 18.07 7.66
CA SER A 90 -16.62 18.65 8.54
C SER A 90 -15.30 17.86 8.57
N SER A 91 -15.15 16.83 7.73
CA SER A 91 -13.95 15.99 7.69
C SER A 91 -12.70 16.76 7.21
N THR A 92 -11.53 16.29 7.64
CA THR A 92 -10.27 17.02 7.44
C THR A 92 -9.78 16.93 5.99
N GLU A 93 -9.45 18.07 5.38
CA GLU A 93 -8.79 18.12 4.06
C GLU A 93 -7.60 17.14 3.96
N PRO A 94 -7.37 16.49 2.80
CA PRO A 94 -6.27 15.55 2.66
C PRO A 94 -4.93 16.26 2.90
N VAL A 95 -4.11 15.70 3.77
CA VAL A 95 -2.79 16.26 4.09
C VAL A 95 -1.79 15.84 3.02
N VAL A 96 -1.02 16.78 2.47
CA VAL A 96 0.01 16.48 1.46
C VAL A 96 1.35 17.07 1.90
N LEU A 97 2.29 16.20 2.28
CA LEU A 97 3.62 16.54 2.77
C LEU A 97 4.65 16.27 1.68
N THR A 98 5.38 17.29 1.24
CA THR A 98 6.36 17.20 0.15
C THR A 98 7.60 18.04 0.44
N GLY A 99 8.69 17.80 -0.30
CA GLY A 99 9.89 18.63 -0.18
C GLY A 99 10.47 18.56 1.23
N ALA A 100 10.69 19.72 1.88
CA ALA A 100 11.24 19.78 3.23
C ALA A 100 10.27 19.31 4.32
N ASP A 101 8.96 19.25 4.02
CA ASP A 101 7.92 18.87 4.98
C ASP A 101 7.73 17.34 5.09
N ALA A 102 8.33 16.58 4.16
CA ALA A 102 8.26 15.12 4.14
C ALA A 102 9.32 14.50 5.07
N THR A 103 9.27 14.81 6.36
CA THR A 103 10.21 14.33 7.38
C THR A 103 9.76 13.02 8.05
N VAL A 104 10.69 12.33 8.71
CA VAL A 104 10.39 11.13 9.52
C VAL A 104 9.31 11.42 10.56
N ASP A 105 9.45 12.53 11.29
CA ASP A 105 8.47 12.94 12.31
C ASP A 105 7.11 13.26 11.71
N ALA A 106 7.07 13.92 10.54
CA ALA A 106 5.82 14.23 9.85
C ALA A 106 5.10 12.95 9.37
N VAL A 107 5.85 11.93 8.93
CA VAL A 107 5.27 10.60 8.64
C VAL A 107 4.69 9.97 9.89
N GLY A 108 5.38 10.04 11.03
CA GLY A 108 4.87 9.53 12.30
C GLY A 108 3.58 10.23 12.74
N GLY A 109 3.53 11.56 12.59
CA GLY A 109 2.31 12.34 12.84
C GLY A 109 1.16 11.95 11.92
N ALA A 110 1.42 11.86 10.61
CA ALA A 110 0.44 11.46 9.62
C ALA A 110 -0.09 10.03 9.86
N ALA A 111 0.80 9.08 10.19
CA ALA A 111 0.43 7.72 10.54
C ALA A 111 -0.45 7.65 11.80
N ALA A 112 -0.23 8.55 12.76
CA ALA A 112 -1.01 8.58 13.99
C ALA A 112 -2.39 9.24 13.82
N SER A 113 -2.56 10.15 12.86
CA SER A 113 -3.81 10.89 12.67
C SER A 113 -4.67 10.35 11.52
N ALA A 114 -4.07 10.00 10.38
CA ALA A 114 -4.78 9.56 9.19
C ALA A 114 -5.19 8.08 9.27
N ASP A 115 -6.35 7.76 8.72
CA ASP A 115 -6.81 6.38 8.52
C ASP A 115 -6.14 5.73 7.31
N ILE A 116 -5.78 6.54 6.31
CA ILE A 116 -5.06 6.12 5.11
C ILE A 116 -3.79 6.96 4.92
N LEU A 117 -2.65 6.29 4.85
CA LEU A 117 -1.36 6.92 4.61
C LEU A 117 -0.76 6.42 3.29
N HIS A 118 -0.56 7.33 2.34
CA HIS A 118 0.17 7.07 1.10
C HIS A 118 1.59 7.61 1.21
N ILE A 119 2.60 6.77 0.96
CA ILE A 119 4.01 7.18 0.93
C ILE A 119 4.60 6.87 -0.43
N SER A 120 5.03 7.91 -1.14
CA SER A 120 5.82 7.80 -2.37
C SER A 120 7.28 8.14 -2.04
N ALA A 121 8.18 7.15 -2.02
CA ALA A 121 9.55 7.32 -1.55
C ALA A 121 10.51 6.28 -2.13
N HIS A 122 11.82 6.57 -2.15
CA HIS A 122 12.82 5.54 -2.48
C HIS A 122 12.97 4.56 -1.32
N GLY A 123 12.78 3.27 -1.61
CA GLY A 123 12.96 2.19 -0.65
C GLY A 123 14.41 1.71 -0.56
N ARG A 124 14.86 1.41 0.66
CA ARG A 124 16.10 0.68 0.96
C ARG A 124 15.74 -0.61 1.65
N HIS A 125 16.15 -1.74 1.09
CA HIS A 125 15.89 -3.06 1.67
C HIS A 125 17.09 -3.57 2.49
N ALA A 126 16.79 -4.25 3.60
CA ALA A 126 17.75 -4.98 4.40
C ALA A 126 17.31 -6.45 4.55
N LEU A 127 17.93 -7.34 3.77
CA LEU A 127 17.61 -8.77 3.68
C LEU A 127 17.65 -9.49 5.04
N ASP A 128 18.65 -9.15 5.88
CA ASP A 128 18.88 -9.88 7.12
C ASP A 128 17.89 -9.50 8.22
N ASN A 129 17.33 -8.29 8.19
CA ASN A 129 16.37 -7.85 9.20
C ASN A 129 15.45 -6.73 8.64
N PRO A 130 14.14 -7.02 8.49
CA PRO A 130 13.13 -6.05 8.04
C PRO A 130 13.14 -4.71 8.77
N LEU A 131 13.53 -4.67 10.05
CA LEU A 131 13.60 -3.44 10.83
C LEU A 131 14.64 -2.44 10.29
N PHE A 132 15.64 -2.89 9.53
CA PHE A 132 16.61 -2.03 8.86
C PHE A 132 16.24 -1.67 7.42
N SER A 133 15.09 -2.16 6.92
CA SER A 133 14.51 -1.63 5.70
C SER A 133 13.95 -0.24 5.97
N GLY A 134 14.05 0.68 5.00
CA GLY A 134 13.63 2.06 5.22
C GLY A 134 13.17 2.80 3.97
N LEU A 135 12.48 3.91 4.19
CA LEU A 135 11.99 4.83 3.17
C LEU A 135 12.77 6.14 3.26
N THR A 136 13.28 6.62 2.14
CA THR A 136 14.04 7.86 2.09
C THR A 136 13.10 9.07 2.17
N LEU A 137 13.31 9.91 3.17
CA LEU A 137 12.56 11.12 3.48
C LEU A 137 13.48 12.35 3.47
N ALA A 138 12.93 13.53 3.74
CA ALA A 138 13.62 14.81 3.62
C ALA A 138 14.81 14.96 4.58
N ASP A 139 14.68 14.41 5.79
CA ASP A 139 15.62 14.55 6.90
C ASP A 139 16.37 13.24 7.24
N GLY A 140 16.06 12.15 6.56
CA GLY A 140 16.66 10.85 6.83
C GLY A 140 15.91 9.68 6.22
N ALA A 141 16.17 8.49 6.73
CA ALA A 141 15.41 7.30 6.37
C ALA A 141 14.46 6.94 7.52
N LEU A 142 13.18 6.71 7.21
CA LEU A 142 12.25 6.07 8.13
C LEU A 142 12.48 4.56 8.08
N PHE A 143 12.94 3.97 9.17
CA PHE A 143 13.20 2.54 9.24
C PHE A 143 12.03 1.75 9.85
N GLY A 144 12.02 0.44 9.63
CA GLY A 144 11.05 -0.46 10.25
C GLY A 144 11.06 -0.40 11.79
N TYR A 145 12.20 -0.16 12.42
CA TYR A 145 12.25 0.03 13.89
C TYR A 145 11.65 1.37 14.35
N ASP A 146 11.61 2.39 13.50
CA ASP A 146 10.93 3.64 13.82
C ASP A 146 9.41 3.42 13.79
N ILE A 147 8.94 2.67 12.78
CA ILE A 147 7.54 2.27 12.62
C ILE A 147 7.07 1.40 13.80
N ASP A 148 7.88 0.45 14.24
CA ASP A 148 7.57 -0.43 15.40
C ASP A 148 7.38 0.34 16.71
N ARG A 149 7.97 1.52 16.83
CA ARG A 149 7.85 2.38 18.03
C ARG A 149 6.63 3.30 17.99
N MET A 150 5.90 3.34 16.87
CA MET A 150 4.69 4.14 16.76
C MET A 150 3.56 3.54 17.60
N ARG A 151 2.90 4.38 18.41
CA ARG A 151 1.79 3.94 19.26
C ARG A 151 0.52 3.61 18.47
N ARG A 152 0.33 4.29 17.34
CA ARG A 152 -0.77 4.13 16.38
C ARG A 152 -0.19 4.35 14.99
N VAL A 153 -0.67 3.57 14.04
CA VAL A 153 -0.44 3.76 12.61
C VAL A 153 -1.78 3.74 11.88
N SER A 154 -1.79 4.21 10.63
CA SER A 154 -2.96 4.20 9.77
C SER A 154 -3.49 2.79 9.53
N ASP A 155 -4.80 2.65 9.40
CA ASP A 155 -5.46 1.37 9.14
C ASP A 155 -5.06 0.82 7.76
N VAL A 156 -4.87 1.70 6.77
CA VAL A 156 -4.38 1.37 5.42
C VAL A 156 -3.12 2.17 5.12
N VAL A 157 -2.08 1.47 4.66
CA VAL A 157 -0.84 2.10 4.19
C VAL A 157 -0.61 1.74 2.73
N ILE A 158 -0.33 2.73 1.89
CA ILE A 158 -0.01 2.55 0.47
C ILE A 158 1.44 2.96 0.28
N LEU A 159 2.26 2.05 -0.22
CA LEU A 159 3.68 2.25 -0.43
C LEU A 159 3.96 2.30 -1.93
N SER A 160 3.99 3.51 -2.49
CA SER A 160 4.51 3.78 -3.84
C SER A 160 6.02 3.94 -3.77
N ALA A 161 6.70 2.84 -3.40
CA ALA A 161 8.12 2.84 -3.16
C ALA A 161 8.86 1.91 -4.11
N CYS A 162 9.71 2.47 -4.95
CA CYS A 162 10.65 1.72 -5.76
C CYS A 162 11.84 1.30 -4.89
N GLU A 163 12.12 0.00 -4.83
CA GLU A 163 13.32 -0.51 -4.17
C GLU A 163 14.53 -0.36 -5.10
N SER A 164 15.27 0.74 -4.96
CA SER A 164 16.52 0.94 -5.70
C SER A 164 17.65 0.12 -5.06
N GLY A 165 17.67 -1.19 -5.30
CA GLY A 165 18.71 -2.12 -4.87
C GLY A 165 19.50 -2.69 -6.05
N ARG A 166 20.69 -2.14 -6.32
CA ARG A 166 21.62 -2.66 -7.33
C ARG A 166 22.01 -4.12 -7.06
N SER A 167 21.70 -4.98 -8.03
CA SER A 167 22.39 -6.23 -8.41
C SER A 167 22.52 -7.37 -7.37
N ALA A 168 22.13 -8.57 -7.83
CA ALA A 168 22.27 -9.90 -7.19
C ALA A 168 21.19 -10.26 -6.15
N VAL A 169 19.93 -10.23 -6.58
CA VAL A 169 18.75 -10.37 -5.72
C VAL A 169 18.15 -11.79 -5.78
N ARG A 170 17.86 -12.38 -4.61
CA ARG A 170 16.95 -13.52 -4.48
C ARG A 170 15.52 -12.99 -4.52
N TRP A 171 14.83 -13.28 -5.61
CA TRP A 171 13.44 -12.89 -5.87
C TRP A 171 12.48 -13.30 -4.73
N GLY A 172 11.69 -12.34 -4.22
CA GLY A 172 10.40 -12.62 -3.53
C GLY A 172 10.30 -12.36 -2.03
N GLU A 173 11.32 -11.79 -1.36
CA GLU A 173 11.25 -11.46 0.08
C GLU A 173 11.35 -9.95 0.40
N GLU A 174 11.55 -9.09 -0.61
CA GLU A 174 12.06 -7.72 -0.40
C GLU A 174 10.97 -6.72 0.03
N SER A 175 9.90 -6.57 -0.77
CA SER A 175 8.70 -5.78 -0.36
C SER A 175 8.02 -6.28 0.91
N VAL A 176 8.31 -7.52 1.29
CA VAL A 176 7.74 -8.15 2.47
C VAL A 176 8.30 -7.51 3.75
N GLY A 177 9.52 -6.95 3.72
CA GLY A 177 10.14 -6.32 4.89
C GLY A 177 9.36 -5.11 5.41
N MET A 178 9.18 -4.09 4.57
CA MET A 178 8.44 -2.87 4.93
C MET A 178 6.95 -3.14 5.15
N THR A 179 6.35 -3.99 4.32
CA THR A 179 4.95 -4.42 4.49
C THR A 179 4.72 -5.09 5.84
N ARG A 180 5.67 -5.93 6.29
CA ARG A 180 5.61 -6.56 7.62
C ARG A 180 5.79 -5.57 8.75
N ALA A 181 6.64 -4.55 8.60
CA ALA A 181 6.84 -3.52 9.63
C ALA A 181 5.53 -2.78 9.92
N TRP A 182 4.85 -2.27 8.89
CA TRP A 182 3.55 -1.59 9.04
C TRP A 182 2.46 -2.50 9.62
N GLN A 183 2.35 -3.74 9.14
CA GLN A 183 1.40 -4.70 9.70
C GLN A 183 1.71 -5.11 11.14
N HIS A 184 2.98 -5.08 11.53
CA HIS A 184 3.37 -5.36 12.91
C HIS A 184 2.99 -4.20 13.83
N ALA A 185 3.21 -2.96 13.38
CA ALA A 185 2.84 -1.75 14.09
C ALA A 185 1.32 -1.51 14.19
N GLY A 186 0.53 -2.18 13.35
CA GLY A 186 -0.94 -2.24 13.51
C GLY A 186 -1.75 -1.96 12.26
N ALA A 187 -1.12 -1.66 11.11
CA ALA A 187 -1.83 -1.45 9.86
C ALA A 187 -2.63 -2.71 9.49
N THR A 188 -3.92 -2.53 9.20
CA THR A 188 -4.81 -3.63 8.83
C THR A 188 -4.55 -4.09 7.40
N ALA A 189 -4.24 -3.16 6.50
CA ALA A 189 -3.88 -3.43 5.12
C ALA A 189 -2.66 -2.61 4.69
N VAL A 190 -1.81 -3.21 3.87
CA VAL A 190 -0.69 -2.52 3.23
C VAL A 190 -0.69 -2.86 1.75
N ILE A 191 -0.72 -1.86 0.87
CA ILE A 191 -0.56 -2.03 -0.57
C ILE A 191 0.89 -1.69 -0.92
N ALA A 192 1.60 -2.64 -1.51
CA ALA A 192 2.99 -2.47 -1.92
C ALA A 192 3.30 -3.31 -3.16
N ALA A 193 4.35 -2.96 -3.89
CA ALA A 193 4.82 -3.72 -5.04
C ALA A 193 6.09 -4.53 -4.67
N PRO A 194 6.15 -5.84 -4.97
CA PRO A 194 7.33 -6.68 -4.80
C PRO A 194 8.45 -6.45 -5.81
N VAL A 195 8.18 -5.70 -6.88
CA VAL A 195 9.16 -5.35 -7.91
C VAL A 195 8.91 -3.93 -8.39
N VAL A 196 9.91 -3.35 -9.05
CA VAL A 196 9.85 -1.99 -9.59
C VAL A 196 8.64 -1.82 -10.52
N VAL A 197 7.94 -0.70 -10.36
CA VAL A 197 6.84 -0.24 -11.21
C VAL A 197 7.31 1.02 -11.95
N ALA A 198 6.92 1.19 -13.21
CA ALA A 198 7.18 2.43 -13.92
C ALA A 198 6.43 3.59 -13.23
N ASP A 199 7.09 4.73 -13.06
CA ASP A 199 6.49 5.88 -12.34
C ASP A 199 5.17 6.33 -12.97
N ASP A 200 5.04 6.23 -14.29
CA ASP A 200 3.81 6.57 -15.00
C ASP A 200 2.65 5.62 -14.67
N ASP A 201 2.95 4.32 -14.66
CA ASP A 201 1.97 3.28 -14.34
C ASP A 201 1.54 3.36 -12.88
N ALA A 202 2.48 3.62 -11.96
CA ALA A 202 2.20 3.79 -10.55
C ALA A 202 1.31 5.00 -10.30
N CYS A 203 1.66 6.16 -10.87
CA CYS A 203 0.91 7.40 -10.71
C CYS A 203 -0.54 7.26 -11.19
N GLU A 204 -0.77 6.68 -12.38
CA GLU A 204 -2.11 6.49 -12.93
C GLU A 204 -2.92 5.47 -12.13
N LEU A 205 -2.33 4.31 -11.83
CA LEU A 205 -3.00 3.24 -11.11
C LEU A 205 -3.36 3.64 -9.69
N LEU A 206 -2.42 4.23 -8.94
CA LEU A 206 -2.65 4.61 -7.55
C LEU A 206 -3.58 5.82 -7.44
N GLY A 207 -3.60 6.70 -8.44
CA GLY A 207 -4.65 7.71 -8.58
C GLY A 207 -6.05 7.07 -8.65
N GLN A 208 -6.25 6.08 -9.53
CA GLN A 208 -7.53 5.36 -9.62
C GLN A 208 -7.84 4.49 -8.39
N LEU A 209 -6.82 3.96 -7.72
CA LEU A 209 -6.97 3.27 -6.43
C LEU A 209 -7.61 4.23 -5.41
N HIS A 210 -7.11 5.46 -5.30
CA HIS A 210 -7.67 6.45 -4.38
C HIS A 210 -9.10 6.85 -4.73
N VAL A 211 -9.47 6.93 -6.01
CA VAL A 211 -10.87 7.10 -6.43
C VAL A 211 -11.75 5.97 -5.87
N GLY A 212 -11.28 4.72 -5.96
CA GLY A 212 -12.00 3.57 -5.41
C GLY A 212 -12.12 3.61 -3.89
N LEU A 213 -11.02 3.92 -3.19
CA LEU A 213 -10.99 4.04 -1.72
C LEU A 213 -11.91 5.16 -1.23
N ALA A 214 -11.87 6.34 -1.87
CA ALA A 214 -12.75 7.46 -1.56
C ALA A 214 -14.23 7.12 -1.82
N GLY A 215 -14.51 6.21 -2.75
CA GLY A 215 -15.83 5.63 -2.97
C GLY A 215 -16.23 4.53 -1.96
N GLY A 216 -15.43 4.28 -0.93
CA GLY A 216 -15.70 3.28 0.12
C GLY A 216 -15.35 1.84 -0.25
N LEU A 217 -14.60 1.62 -1.34
CA LEU A 217 -14.15 0.27 -1.68
C LEU A 217 -13.05 -0.20 -0.74
N ALA A 218 -13.07 -1.49 -0.40
CA ALA A 218 -12.00 -2.10 0.37
C ALA A 218 -10.67 -2.13 -0.42
N PRO A 219 -9.49 -2.12 0.24
CA PRO A 219 -8.20 -1.89 -0.42
C PRO A 219 -7.88 -2.84 -1.59
N ALA A 220 -8.12 -4.14 -1.42
CA ALA A 220 -7.86 -5.12 -2.49
C ALA A 220 -8.85 -4.99 -3.66
N VAL A 221 -10.07 -4.51 -3.38
CA VAL A 221 -11.09 -4.27 -4.41
C VAL A 221 -10.77 -3.02 -5.19
N ALA A 222 -10.45 -1.92 -4.50
CA ALA A 222 -10.06 -0.66 -5.11
C ALA A 222 -8.84 -0.85 -6.05
N LEU A 223 -7.85 -1.66 -5.64
CA LEU A 223 -6.67 -1.95 -6.46
C LEU A 223 -7.02 -2.76 -7.73
N ALA A 224 -7.90 -3.75 -7.60
CA ALA A 224 -8.35 -4.54 -8.74
C ALA A 224 -9.18 -3.72 -9.72
N GLU A 225 -10.09 -2.89 -9.23
CA GLU A 225 -10.88 -1.98 -10.07
C GLU A 225 -10.02 -0.92 -10.75
N ALA A 226 -9.04 -0.36 -10.05
CA ALA A 226 -8.06 0.56 -10.64
C ALA A 226 -7.33 -0.10 -11.80
N SER A 227 -6.82 -1.33 -11.61
CA SER A 227 -6.13 -2.10 -12.64
C SER A 227 -7.01 -2.38 -13.87
N VAL A 228 -8.28 -2.69 -13.65
CA VAL A 228 -9.25 -2.90 -14.76
C VAL A 228 -9.53 -1.61 -15.50
N ARG A 229 -9.68 -0.49 -14.77
CA ARG A 229 -10.05 0.81 -15.32
C ARG A 229 -8.93 1.43 -16.14
N THR A 230 -7.69 1.34 -15.68
CA THR A 230 -6.51 1.85 -16.40
C THR A 230 -6.00 0.87 -17.45
N GLY A 231 -6.34 -0.42 -17.31
CA GLY A 231 -5.75 -1.50 -18.11
C GLY A 231 -4.33 -1.86 -17.69
N ILE A 232 -3.79 -1.23 -16.64
CA ILE A 232 -2.43 -1.45 -16.15
C ILE A 232 -2.37 -2.76 -15.36
N ARG A 233 -1.47 -3.65 -15.76
CA ARG A 233 -1.11 -4.84 -14.96
C ARG A 233 0.09 -4.52 -14.11
N SER A 234 -0.16 -4.25 -12.83
CA SER A 234 0.89 -3.88 -11.89
C SER A 234 1.22 -4.99 -10.90
N PRO A 235 2.47 -5.07 -10.43
CA PRO A 235 2.85 -5.94 -9.32
C PRO A 235 2.30 -5.50 -7.96
N PHE A 236 1.63 -4.36 -7.81
CA PHE A 236 1.02 -3.99 -6.52
C PHE A 236 0.11 -5.11 -6.00
N VAL A 237 0.24 -5.43 -4.71
CA VAL A 237 -0.55 -6.41 -3.99
C VAL A 237 -1.01 -5.81 -2.67
N CYS A 238 -2.25 -6.11 -2.28
CA CYS A 238 -2.75 -5.81 -0.93
C CYS A 238 -2.34 -6.93 0.02
N HIS A 239 -1.72 -6.59 1.15
CA HIS A 239 -1.36 -7.51 2.21
C HIS A 239 -2.15 -7.20 3.49
N GLY A 240 -2.55 -8.24 4.23
CA GLY A 240 -3.39 -8.10 5.42
C GLY A 240 -4.88 -8.25 5.12
N ASN A 241 -5.72 -7.39 5.70
CA ASN A 241 -7.17 -7.38 5.50
C ASN A 241 -7.58 -6.42 4.38
N GLY A 242 -7.59 -6.91 3.14
CA GLY A 242 -8.03 -6.13 1.98
C GLY A 242 -9.54 -6.09 1.73
N PHE A 243 -10.38 -6.61 2.64
CA PHE A 243 -11.83 -6.77 2.49
C PHE A 243 -12.64 -6.32 3.71
#